data_AF-A0A7W0LVU4-F1
#
_entry.id   AF-A0A7W0LVU4-F1
#
_cell.length_a   1.000
_cell.length_b   1.000
_cell.length_c   1.000
_cell.angle_alpha   90.00
_cell.angle_beta   90.00
_cell.angle_gamma   90.00
#
_symmetry.space_group_name_H-M   'P 1'
#
loop_
_entity.id
_entity.type
_entity.pdbx_description
1 polymer ?
#
loop_
_entity_poly.entity_id
_entity_poly.type
_entity_poly.pdbx_seq_one_letter_code
_entity_poly.pdbx_strand_id
1 'polypeptide(L)'
;MSLSIPAGAPAYAPNPCLDPVQRSMLNCPDLVMQRPSGLVLDYTADAGRVVLRAGNSIDNVGRGPAELHGTRVSKYFMNGRQRIYRRAGGRLGITTGAQLFFKFVPRQLRYWKFHRAAAFELWRIDSEGLRTRLVRRGPKISYCLRDLGHPRSELARSPATEVYPACSTDRREQRVTLGTSVGWADVYPPSYPEQWIDVTGLRGCFAYRHTADPRNGIYESNERNNSATTVVRLPFRAGRQACPGGRVEGEVRRRPTPYDY
;
A
#
# COMPACT_ATOMS: atom_id res chain seq x y z
N MET A 1 33.31 34.42 12.07
CA MET A 1 32.77 33.05 11.97
C MET A 1 31.26 33.16 11.84
N SER A 2 30.73 33.08 10.62
CA SER A 2 29.28 33.10 10.38
C SER A 2 28.79 31.64 10.36
N LEU A 3 27.96 31.29 11.34
CA LEU A 3 27.30 29.99 11.42
C LEU A 3 26.16 29.97 10.39
N SER A 4 26.34 29.18 9.34
CA SER A 4 25.29 28.89 8.37
C SER A 4 24.21 28.02 9.01
N ILE A 5 22.98 28.52 9.06
CA ILE A 5 21.80 27.76 9.47
C ILE A 5 21.55 26.68 8.39
N PRO A 6 21.37 25.40 8.74
CA PRO A 6 21.03 24.39 7.74
C PRO A 6 19.66 24.71 7.15
N ALA A 7 19.56 24.73 5.82
CA ALA A 7 18.31 24.91 5.11
C ALA A 7 17.30 23.83 5.57
N GLY A 8 16.18 24.26 6.15
CA GLY A 8 15.09 23.38 6.52
C GLY A 8 14.58 22.61 5.30
N ALA A 9 14.15 21.36 5.51
CA ALA A 9 13.49 20.59 4.45
C ALA A 9 12.32 21.39 3.86
N PRO A 10 12.08 21.33 2.53
CA PRO A 10 10.99 22.08 1.93
C PRO A 10 9.66 21.66 2.56
N ALA A 11 8.89 22.64 3.05
CA ALA A 11 7.51 22.41 3.46
C ALA A 11 6.69 22.04 2.22
N TYR A 12 6.12 20.83 2.19
CA TYR A 12 5.22 20.42 1.11
C TYR A 12 3.91 21.22 1.18
N ALA A 13 3.27 21.42 0.02
CA ALA A 13 2.01 22.14 -0.05
C ALA A 13 0.93 21.43 0.81
N PRO A 14 0.02 22.15 1.48
CA PRO A 14 -1.10 21.52 2.18
C PRO A 14 -1.92 20.63 1.24
N ASN A 15 -2.47 19.51 1.75
CA ASN A 15 -3.33 18.63 0.97
C ASN A 15 -4.64 19.36 0.57
N PRO A 16 -4.86 19.68 -0.72
CA PRO A 16 -6.06 20.41 -1.16
C PRO A 16 -7.31 19.53 -1.17
N CYS A 17 -7.15 18.21 -1.05
CA CYS A 17 -8.24 17.25 -0.98
C CYS A 17 -8.87 17.14 0.42
N LEU A 18 -8.25 17.72 1.44
CA LEU A 18 -8.84 17.84 2.78
C LEU A 18 -9.55 19.18 3.00
N ASP A 19 -9.23 20.20 2.20
CA ASP A 19 -9.94 21.48 2.23
C ASP A 19 -11.30 21.36 1.50
N PRO A 20 -12.44 21.61 2.15
CA PRO A 20 -13.75 21.39 1.54
C PRO A 20 -13.99 22.21 0.27
N VAL A 21 -13.50 23.45 0.22
CA VAL A 21 -13.69 24.35 -0.92
C VAL A 21 -12.89 23.84 -2.12
N GLN A 22 -11.60 23.58 -1.94
CA GLN A 22 -10.75 23.03 -2.99
C GLN A 22 -11.22 21.64 -3.44
N ARG A 23 -11.52 20.74 -2.49
CA ARG A 23 -12.05 19.39 -2.78
C ARG A 23 -13.31 19.42 -3.63
N SER A 24 -14.18 20.44 -3.45
CA SER A 24 -15.40 20.58 -4.26
C SER A 24 -15.11 20.78 -5.76
N MET A 25 -13.92 21.29 -6.10
CA MET A 25 -13.46 21.53 -7.47
C MET A 25 -12.52 20.45 -8.01
N LEU A 26 -12.15 19.47 -7.19
CA LEU A 26 -11.15 18.43 -7.52
C LEU A 26 -11.77 17.03 -7.60
N ASN A 27 -11.14 16.17 -8.40
CA ASN A 27 -11.34 14.73 -8.44
C ASN A 27 -10.17 14.08 -7.68
N CYS A 28 -10.25 14.14 -6.35
CA CYS A 28 -9.23 13.60 -5.46
C CYS A 28 -9.29 12.07 -5.40
N PRO A 29 -8.14 11.37 -5.34
CA PRO A 29 -8.09 9.95 -5.04
C PRO A 29 -8.42 9.68 -3.56
N ASP A 30 -8.65 8.40 -3.24
CA ASP A 30 -8.84 7.90 -1.87
C ASP A 30 -8.42 6.42 -1.87
N LEU A 31 -7.28 6.11 -1.27
CA LEU A 31 -6.67 4.80 -1.20
C LEU A 31 -7.08 4.09 0.10
N VAL A 32 -7.82 3.00 -0.07
CA VAL A 32 -8.19 2.12 1.04
C VAL A 32 -7.33 0.88 1.03
N MET A 33 -6.67 0.60 2.15
CA MET A 33 -6.02 -0.68 2.38
C MET A 33 -7.07 -1.70 2.83
N GLN A 34 -7.23 -2.80 2.08
CA GLN A 34 -8.09 -3.89 2.51
C GLN A 34 -7.47 -4.71 3.65
N ARG A 35 -8.33 -5.39 4.42
CA ARG A 35 -7.88 -6.24 5.53
C ARG A 35 -6.88 -7.30 5.04
N PRO A 36 -5.77 -7.52 5.77
CA PRO A 36 -4.86 -8.62 5.47
C PRO A 36 -5.61 -9.96 5.43
N SER A 37 -5.51 -10.68 4.31
CA SER A 37 -6.28 -11.89 4.04
C SER A 37 -5.38 -13.08 3.73
N GLY A 38 -5.95 -14.30 3.66
CA GLY A 38 -5.21 -15.50 3.26
C GLY A 38 -3.97 -15.76 4.14
N LEU A 39 -4.12 -15.64 5.46
CA LEU A 39 -2.99 -15.79 6.39
C LEU A 39 -2.38 -17.19 6.31
N VAL A 40 -1.08 -17.27 5.97
CA VAL A 40 -0.34 -18.54 5.83
C VAL A 40 0.96 -18.47 6.61
N LEU A 41 1.17 -19.42 7.50
CA LEU A 41 2.45 -19.59 8.19
C LEU A 41 3.45 -20.22 7.21
N ASP A 42 4.63 -19.62 7.08
CA ASP A 42 5.70 -20.10 6.22
C ASP A 42 6.98 -20.27 7.04
N TYR A 43 7.53 -21.48 6.98
CA TYR A 43 8.79 -21.85 7.59
C TYR A 43 9.86 -21.65 6.52
N THR A 44 10.65 -20.58 6.65
CA THR A 44 11.65 -20.27 5.64
C THR A 44 12.77 -21.30 5.65
N ALA A 45 13.48 -21.45 4.54
CA ALA A 45 14.61 -22.39 4.43
C ALA A 45 15.73 -22.14 5.47
N ASP A 46 15.85 -20.92 5.98
CA ASP A 46 16.72 -20.58 7.09
C ASP A 46 16.15 -21.18 8.39
N ALA A 47 16.80 -22.21 8.91
CA ALA A 47 16.37 -22.94 10.09
C ALA A 47 16.05 -21.98 11.25
N GLY A 48 14.82 -22.07 11.77
CA GLY A 48 14.36 -21.31 12.93
C GLY A 48 13.60 -20.02 12.62
N ARG A 49 13.55 -19.56 11.37
CA ARG A 49 12.77 -18.38 10.99
C ARG A 49 11.37 -18.76 10.51
N VAL A 50 10.37 -18.12 11.11
CA VAL A 50 8.95 -18.31 10.79
C VAL A 50 8.34 -16.96 10.43
N VAL A 51 7.71 -16.89 9.26
CA VAL A 51 7.01 -15.68 8.80
C VAL A 51 5.52 -15.97 8.64
N LEU A 52 4.69 -14.96 8.91
CA LEU A 52 3.26 -15.02 8.63
C LEU A 52 2.99 -14.19 7.39
N ARG A 53 2.58 -14.87 6.31
CA ARG A 53 2.20 -14.27 5.04
C ARG A 53 0.78 -13.78 5.07
N ALA A 54 0.50 -12.72 4.32
CA ALA A 54 -0.85 -12.21 4.10
C ALA A 54 -0.97 -11.57 2.72
N GLY A 55 -2.13 -11.74 2.10
CA GLY A 55 -2.53 -10.96 0.94
C GLY A 55 -2.94 -9.55 1.35
N ASN A 56 -2.87 -8.61 0.41
CA ASN A 56 -3.39 -7.27 0.59
C ASN A 56 -3.89 -6.69 -0.74
N SER A 57 -4.72 -5.67 -0.64
CA SER A 57 -5.22 -4.89 -1.78
C SER A 57 -5.20 -3.42 -1.39
N ILE A 58 -4.73 -2.56 -2.30
CA ILE A 58 -4.84 -1.09 -2.19
C ILE A 58 -5.84 -0.65 -3.24
N ASP A 59 -7.03 -0.26 -2.80
CA ASP A 59 -8.16 0.08 -3.66
C ASP A 59 -8.27 1.59 -3.78
N ASN A 60 -8.54 2.13 -4.97
CA ASN A 60 -8.88 3.55 -5.10
C ASN A 60 -10.39 3.76 -5.15
N VAL A 61 -10.96 4.24 -4.05
CA VAL A 61 -12.39 4.54 -3.89
C VAL A 61 -12.71 6.03 -4.11
N GLY A 62 -11.71 6.81 -4.53
CA GLY A 62 -11.82 8.25 -4.71
C GLY A 62 -12.60 8.68 -5.94
N ARG A 63 -12.54 9.97 -6.24
CA ARG A 63 -13.17 10.57 -7.41
C ARG A 63 -12.25 10.66 -8.62
N GLY A 64 -10.94 10.50 -8.45
CA GLY A 64 -9.94 10.50 -9.51
C GLY A 64 -8.83 9.48 -9.25
N PRO A 65 -7.94 9.26 -10.23
CA PRO A 65 -6.87 8.28 -10.10
C PRO A 65 -5.83 8.72 -9.08
N ALA A 66 -5.22 7.74 -8.41
CA ALA A 66 -4.05 7.94 -7.57
C ALA A 66 -2.80 7.94 -8.45
N GLU A 67 -2.51 9.07 -9.11
CA GLU A 67 -1.51 9.13 -10.20
C GLU A 67 -0.22 9.86 -9.78
N LEU A 68 0.94 9.23 -10.03
CA LEU A 68 2.27 9.79 -9.82
C LEU A 68 3.07 9.83 -11.12
N HIS A 69 3.62 11.01 -11.43
CA HIS A 69 4.57 11.23 -12.52
C HIS A 69 5.98 11.22 -11.96
N GLY A 70 6.74 10.16 -12.23
CA GLY A 70 8.15 10.06 -11.89
C GLY A 70 9.03 10.85 -12.85
N THR A 71 9.97 11.62 -12.33
CA THR A 71 11.11 12.18 -13.09
C THR A 71 12.42 11.73 -12.47
N ARG A 72 13.29 11.11 -13.27
CA ARG A 72 14.55 10.54 -12.81
C ARG A 72 15.45 11.58 -12.15
N VAL A 73 16.00 11.22 -10.99
CA VAL A 73 17.00 12.01 -10.26
C VAL A 73 18.28 11.24 -9.98
N SER A 74 18.26 9.90 -10.09
CA SER A 74 19.46 9.09 -9.96
C SER A 74 19.30 7.74 -10.68
N LYS A 75 20.31 6.86 -10.53
CA LYS A 75 20.30 5.49 -11.04
C LYS A 75 19.06 4.70 -10.57
N TYR A 76 18.61 4.92 -9.34
CA TYR A 76 17.56 4.13 -8.71
C TYR A 76 16.35 4.92 -8.23
N PHE A 77 16.36 6.25 -8.30
CA PHE A 77 15.28 7.08 -7.78
C PHE A 77 14.72 8.06 -8.81
N MET A 78 13.42 8.31 -8.70
CA MET A 78 12.71 9.41 -9.33
C MET A 78 11.98 10.23 -8.27
N ASN A 79 11.86 11.53 -8.49
CA ASN A 79 10.90 12.35 -7.76
C ASN A 79 9.51 12.11 -8.34
N GLY A 80 8.52 11.84 -7.48
CA GLY A 80 7.13 11.71 -7.85
C GLY A 80 6.40 13.04 -7.75
N ARG A 81 5.72 13.43 -8.82
CA ARG A 81 4.78 14.56 -8.82
C ARG A 81 3.37 14.02 -8.99
N GLN A 82 2.52 14.24 -7.99
CA GLN A 82 1.14 13.79 -8.04
C GLN A 82 0.35 14.62 -9.05
N ARG A 83 -0.55 13.96 -9.78
CA ARG A 83 -1.55 14.63 -10.60
C ARG A 83 -2.94 14.52 -9.98
N ILE A 84 -3.61 15.66 -9.82
CA ILE A 84 -5.02 15.72 -9.39
C ILE A 84 -5.82 16.45 -10.46
N TYR A 85 -6.88 15.82 -10.97
CA TYR A 85 -7.71 16.40 -12.02
C TYR A 85 -8.77 17.33 -11.43
N ARG A 86 -9.03 18.45 -12.12
CA ARG A 86 -10.10 19.38 -11.76
C ARG A 86 -11.42 18.92 -12.37
N ARG A 87 -12.54 19.22 -11.72
CA ARG A 87 -13.88 18.88 -12.21
C ARG A 87 -14.27 19.64 -13.47
N ALA A 88 -13.88 20.91 -13.55
CA ALA A 88 -14.12 21.78 -14.72
C ALA A 88 -13.08 21.60 -15.84
N GLY A 89 -12.27 20.53 -15.80
CA GLY A 89 -11.18 20.30 -16.73
C GLY A 89 -9.85 20.89 -16.26
N GLY A 90 -8.76 20.35 -16.80
CA GLY A 90 -7.39 20.66 -16.38
C GLY A 90 -6.94 19.85 -15.16
N ARG A 91 -5.73 20.17 -14.66
CA ARG A 91 -5.02 19.37 -13.65
C ARG A 91 -4.10 20.21 -12.77
N LEU A 92 -3.89 19.73 -11.56
CA LEU A 92 -2.85 20.16 -10.64
C LEU A 92 -1.66 19.20 -10.70
N GLY A 93 -0.45 19.73 -10.57
CA GLY A 93 0.75 18.94 -10.36
C GLY A 93 1.36 19.28 -9.01
N ILE A 94 1.27 18.37 -8.04
CA ILE A 94 1.60 18.60 -6.62
C ILE A 94 2.86 17.83 -6.23
N THR A 95 3.73 18.48 -5.46
CA THR A 95 4.92 17.84 -4.86
C THR A 95 4.61 17.52 -3.40
N THR A 96 4.56 16.23 -3.09
CA THR A 96 4.21 15.67 -1.77
C THR A 96 5.43 15.06 -1.05
N GLY A 97 6.57 14.98 -1.73
CA GLY A 97 7.72 14.20 -1.29
C GLY A 97 7.70 12.73 -1.75
N ALA A 98 6.70 12.33 -2.55
CA ALA A 98 6.68 11.01 -3.16
C ALA A 98 7.95 10.73 -3.99
N GLN A 99 8.40 9.48 -3.93
CA GLN A 99 9.54 8.99 -4.69
C GLN A 99 9.21 7.67 -5.35
N LEU A 100 9.77 7.44 -6.53
CA LEU A 100 9.75 6.13 -7.15
C LEU A 100 11.14 5.51 -7.04
N PHE A 101 11.17 4.23 -6.71
CA PHE A 101 12.40 3.46 -6.55
C PHE A 101 12.42 2.29 -7.53
N PHE A 102 13.55 2.08 -8.20
CA PHE A 102 13.75 0.93 -9.09
C PHE A 102 14.01 -0.33 -8.27
N LYS A 103 12.94 -0.90 -7.69
CA LYS A 103 12.98 -2.00 -6.73
C LYS A 103 13.24 -3.33 -7.44
N PHE A 104 14.25 -4.07 -6.99
CA PHE A 104 14.37 -5.49 -7.30
C PHE A 104 13.32 -6.29 -6.52
N VAL A 105 12.57 -7.12 -7.22
CA VAL A 105 11.60 -8.04 -6.62
C VAL A 105 12.19 -9.45 -6.66
N PRO A 106 12.40 -10.11 -5.51
CA PRO A 106 12.99 -11.46 -5.49
C PRO A 106 12.24 -12.43 -6.40
N ARG A 107 12.98 -13.26 -7.14
CA ARG A 107 12.46 -14.23 -8.13
C ARG A 107 11.70 -13.60 -9.30
N GLN A 108 11.85 -12.28 -9.51
CA GLN A 108 11.28 -11.51 -10.61
C GLN A 108 12.35 -10.52 -11.14
N LEU A 109 11.89 -9.46 -11.80
CA LEU A 109 12.73 -8.38 -12.33
C LEU A 109 12.83 -7.20 -11.35
N ARG A 110 13.38 -6.09 -11.86
CA ARG A 110 13.32 -4.78 -11.23
C ARG A 110 12.22 -3.95 -11.88
N TYR A 111 11.55 -3.13 -11.08
CA TYR A 111 10.45 -2.28 -11.53
C TYR A 111 10.56 -0.91 -10.88
N TRP A 112 10.17 0.14 -11.61
CA TRP A 112 9.92 1.45 -11.00
C TRP A 112 8.63 1.36 -10.17
N LYS A 113 8.76 1.49 -8.86
CA LYS A 113 7.64 1.36 -7.91
C LYS A 113 7.52 2.61 -7.05
N PHE A 114 6.31 2.95 -6.61
CA PHE A 114 6.10 3.96 -5.58
C PHE A 114 6.79 3.48 -4.29
N HIS A 115 7.77 4.26 -3.84
CA HIS A 115 8.59 3.92 -2.68
C HIS A 115 7.87 4.28 -1.39
N ARG A 116 7.89 3.37 -0.40
CA ARG A 116 7.19 3.52 0.88
C ARG A 116 5.67 3.70 0.73
N ALA A 117 5.12 3.10 -0.32
CA ALA A 117 3.69 3.06 -0.64
C ALA A 117 2.85 2.27 0.38
N ALA A 118 3.48 1.45 1.23
CA ALA A 118 2.78 0.75 2.30
C ALA A 118 3.69 0.51 3.52
N ALA A 119 3.06 0.25 4.66
CA ALA A 119 3.69 -0.26 5.87
C ALA A 119 2.97 -1.51 6.37
N PHE A 120 3.77 -2.55 6.64
CA PHE A 120 3.31 -3.82 7.19
C PHE A 120 3.79 -3.91 8.62
N GLU A 121 2.88 -4.01 9.59
CA GLU A 121 3.19 -3.86 11.00
C GLU A 121 2.50 -4.92 11.84
N LEU A 122 3.22 -5.44 12.83
CA LEU A 122 2.68 -6.34 13.84
C LEU A 122 2.72 -5.65 15.20
N TRP A 123 1.55 -5.46 15.80
CA TRP A 123 1.38 -4.77 17.08
C TRP A 123 0.94 -5.75 18.16
N ARG A 124 1.49 -5.64 19.37
CA ARG A 124 0.89 -6.22 20.58
C ARG A 124 -0.48 -5.56 20.81
N ILE A 125 -1.44 -6.35 21.27
CA ILE A 125 -2.73 -5.86 21.75
C ILE A 125 -2.95 -6.25 23.21
N ASP A 126 -3.73 -5.44 23.92
CA ASP A 126 -4.17 -5.71 25.30
C ASP A 126 -5.46 -6.54 25.35
N SER A 127 -6.04 -6.67 26.54
CA SER A 127 -7.29 -7.41 26.79
C SER A 127 -8.52 -6.78 26.13
N GLU A 128 -8.46 -5.51 25.76
CA GLU A 128 -9.53 -4.79 25.06
C GLU A 128 -9.34 -4.82 23.53
N GLY A 129 -8.20 -5.35 23.07
CA GLY A 129 -7.84 -5.42 21.66
C GLY A 129 -7.18 -4.15 21.13
N LEU A 130 -6.79 -3.21 22.00
CA LEU A 130 -6.12 -1.97 21.62
C LEU A 130 -4.62 -2.21 21.39
N ARG A 131 -4.06 -1.53 20.40
CA ARG A 131 -2.63 -1.63 20.04
C ARG A 131 -1.80 -0.93 21.10
N THR A 132 -0.84 -1.65 21.68
CA THR A 132 0.01 -1.12 22.76
C THR A 132 1.45 -0.88 22.33
N ARG A 133 2.02 -1.78 21.51
CA ARG A 133 3.44 -1.68 21.12
C ARG A 133 3.68 -2.29 19.74
N LEU A 134 4.42 -1.58 18.89
CA LEU A 134 4.91 -2.12 17.63
C LEU A 134 6.00 -3.17 17.91
N VAL A 135 5.83 -4.37 17.35
CA VAL A 135 6.70 -5.51 17.61
C VAL A 135 7.61 -5.80 16.42
N ARG A 136 7.06 -5.87 15.21
CA ARG A 136 7.81 -6.14 13.97
C ARG A 136 7.22 -5.38 12.79
N ARG A 137 8.03 -5.24 11.74
CA ARG A 137 7.62 -4.74 10.43
C ARG A 137 7.90 -5.78 9.34
N GLY A 138 7.07 -5.79 8.30
CA GLY A 138 7.30 -6.56 7.09
C GLY A 138 8.14 -5.80 6.06
N PRO A 139 8.77 -6.49 5.10
CA PRO A 139 9.63 -5.87 4.10
C PRO A 139 8.87 -5.29 2.89
N LYS A 140 7.60 -5.65 2.67
CA LYS A 140 6.79 -5.12 1.57
C LYS A 140 6.43 -3.65 1.83
N ILE A 141 7.15 -2.75 1.16
CA ILE A 141 6.92 -1.30 1.27
C ILE A 141 6.79 -0.56 -0.06
N SER A 142 6.99 -1.23 -1.20
CA SER A 142 6.95 -0.57 -2.52
C SER A 142 5.95 -1.26 -3.44
N TYR A 143 5.10 -0.44 -4.08
CA TYR A 143 3.96 -0.89 -4.86
C TYR A 143 4.03 -0.32 -6.27
N CYS A 144 3.40 -1.03 -7.20
CA CYS A 144 3.34 -0.52 -8.55
C CYS A 144 2.28 0.57 -8.70
N LEU A 145 1.19 0.48 -7.93
CA LEU A 145 -0.06 1.18 -8.20
C LEU A 145 -0.49 0.82 -9.63
N ARG A 146 -1.21 -0.29 -9.75
CA ARG A 146 -1.73 -0.79 -11.02
C ARG A 146 -3.22 -1.01 -10.92
N ASP A 147 -3.84 -1.08 -12.07
CA ASP A 147 -5.19 -1.55 -12.28
C ASP A 147 -5.15 -3.08 -12.43
N LEU A 148 -5.03 -3.82 -11.32
CA LEU A 148 -4.92 -5.29 -11.35
C LEU A 148 -6.24 -5.98 -11.00
N GLY A 149 -6.92 -5.52 -9.95
CA GLY A 149 -8.27 -5.94 -9.61
C GLY A 149 -9.28 -4.82 -9.84
N HIS A 150 -10.53 -5.16 -10.15
CA HIS A 150 -11.61 -4.19 -10.36
C HIS A 150 -12.77 -4.38 -9.37
N PRO A 151 -12.51 -4.38 -8.04
CA PRO A 151 -13.51 -4.75 -7.03
C PRO A 151 -14.63 -3.72 -6.83
N ARG A 152 -14.48 -2.52 -7.42
CA ARG A 152 -15.35 -1.36 -7.23
C ARG A 152 -15.74 -0.74 -8.57
N SER A 153 -16.03 -1.58 -9.57
CA SER A 153 -16.31 -1.18 -10.94
C SER A 153 -17.58 -0.33 -11.09
N GLU A 154 -18.46 -0.36 -10.09
CA GLU A 154 -19.66 0.45 -9.99
C GLU A 154 -19.40 1.93 -9.68
N LEU A 155 -18.20 2.30 -9.23
CA LEU A 155 -17.90 3.68 -8.86
C LEU A 155 -17.93 4.61 -10.07
N ALA A 156 -18.50 5.81 -9.86
CA ALA A 156 -18.54 6.83 -10.89
C ALA A 156 -17.12 7.22 -11.36
N ARG A 157 -16.92 7.27 -12.68
CA ARG A 157 -15.61 7.48 -13.35
C ARG A 157 -14.63 6.32 -13.19
N SER A 158 -15.09 5.13 -12.80
CA SER A 158 -14.28 3.92 -12.94
C SER A 158 -14.15 3.57 -14.43
N PRO A 159 -12.93 3.50 -14.99
CA PRO A 159 -12.74 3.06 -16.36
C PRO A 159 -13.05 1.56 -16.46
N ALA A 160 -13.65 1.15 -17.58
CA ALA A 160 -14.02 -0.25 -17.83
C ALA A 160 -12.81 -1.16 -18.07
N THR A 161 -11.67 -0.58 -18.46
CA THR A 161 -10.41 -1.28 -18.71
C THR A 161 -9.28 -0.64 -17.92
N GLU A 162 -8.19 -1.38 -17.74
CA GLU A 162 -6.98 -0.87 -17.11
C GLU A 162 -6.46 0.40 -17.82
N VAL A 163 -6.14 1.43 -17.04
CA VAL A 163 -5.46 2.66 -17.50
C VAL A 163 -3.99 2.61 -17.06
N TYR A 164 -3.72 2.01 -15.90
CA TYR A 164 -2.38 1.85 -15.36
C TYR A 164 -1.98 0.37 -15.30
N PRO A 165 -1.34 -0.16 -16.36
CA PRO A 165 -0.97 -1.57 -16.45
C PRO A 165 0.35 -1.83 -15.69
N ALA A 166 1.25 -2.65 -16.23
CA ALA A 166 2.51 -3.00 -15.57
C ALA A 166 3.47 -1.82 -15.35
N CYS A 167 4.12 -1.81 -14.19
CA CYS A 167 5.30 -0.98 -13.98
C CYS A 167 6.37 -1.27 -15.02
N SER A 168 7.04 -0.21 -15.48
CA SER A 168 8.21 -0.36 -16.35
C SER A 168 9.35 -1.09 -15.65
N THR A 169 9.95 -2.03 -16.37
CA THR A 169 11.18 -2.75 -16.02
C THR A 169 12.43 -2.07 -16.58
N ASP A 170 12.28 -1.03 -17.41
CA ASP A 170 13.42 -0.38 -18.03
C ASP A 170 14.10 0.60 -17.06
N ARG A 171 15.36 0.28 -16.72
CA ARG A 171 16.20 1.14 -15.89
C ARG A 171 16.59 2.44 -16.58
N ARG A 172 16.40 2.62 -17.88
CA ARG A 172 16.82 3.83 -18.62
C ARG A 172 15.76 4.93 -18.69
N GLU A 173 14.51 4.62 -18.36
CA GLU A 173 13.37 5.55 -18.45
C GLU A 173 13.61 6.88 -17.74
N GLN A 174 13.49 8.01 -18.42
CA GLN A 174 13.67 9.31 -17.76
C GLN A 174 12.40 9.74 -17.01
N ARG A 175 11.25 9.21 -17.43
CA ARG A 175 9.94 9.48 -16.86
C ARG A 175 9.12 8.21 -16.84
N VAL A 176 8.30 8.03 -15.80
CA VAL A 176 7.32 6.95 -15.73
C VAL A 176 6.03 7.51 -15.13
N THR A 177 4.89 6.92 -15.47
CA THR A 177 3.62 7.17 -14.78
C THR A 177 3.22 5.90 -14.06
N LEU A 178 2.87 6.03 -12.78
CA LEU A 178 2.26 4.98 -11.98
C LEU A 178 0.87 5.46 -11.54
N GLY A 179 -0.07 4.55 -11.31
CA GLY A 179 -1.30 4.93 -10.65
C GLY A 179 -2.35 3.83 -10.54
N THR A 180 -3.37 4.10 -9.75
CA THR A 180 -4.55 3.21 -9.67
C THR A 180 -5.79 4.03 -9.97
N SER A 181 -6.55 3.58 -10.96
CA SER A 181 -7.79 4.17 -11.43
C SER A 181 -8.88 4.08 -10.38
N VAL A 182 -9.87 4.97 -10.46
CA VAL A 182 -11.07 4.88 -9.60
C VAL A 182 -11.71 3.51 -9.79
N GLY A 183 -12.06 2.84 -8.71
CA GLY A 183 -12.69 1.52 -8.73
C GLY A 183 -11.74 0.33 -8.87
N TRP A 184 -10.48 0.58 -9.22
CA TRP A 184 -9.45 -0.43 -9.40
C TRP A 184 -8.58 -0.60 -8.14
N ALA A 185 -7.80 -1.67 -8.11
CA ALA A 185 -6.92 -2.01 -7.00
C ALA A 185 -5.59 -2.66 -7.43
N ASP A 186 -4.51 -2.36 -6.71
CA ASP A 186 -3.22 -3.06 -6.80
C ASP A 186 -3.20 -4.22 -5.79
N VAL A 187 -3.49 -5.42 -6.27
CA VAL A 187 -3.71 -6.63 -5.46
C VAL A 187 -2.42 -7.46 -5.38
N TYR A 188 -2.09 -7.98 -4.19
CA TYR A 188 -0.98 -8.92 -4.03
C TYR A 188 -1.37 -10.11 -3.12
N PRO A 189 -1.30 -11.35 -3.62
CA PRO A 189 -1.62 -12.54 -2.83
C PRO A 189 -0.55 -12.84 -1.77
N PRO A 190 -0.85 -13.67 -0.74
CA PRO A 190 0.12 -14.06 0.29
C PRO A 190 1.41 -14.72 -0.24
N SER A 191 1.31 -15.37 -1.41
CA SER A 191 2.44 -16.02 -2.09
C SER A 191 3.42 -15.04 -2.72
N TYR A 192 3.03 -13.77 -2.92
CA TYR A 192 3.89 -12.79 -3.60
C TYR A 192 5.16 -12.49 -2.77
N PRO A 193 6.31 -12.21 -3.42
CA PRO A 193 7.55 -11.91 -2.72
C PRO A 193 7.37 -10.82 -1.65
N GLU A 194 8.00 -11.01 -0.49
CA GLU A 194 8.03 -10.05 0.62
C GLU A 194 6.67 -9.81 1.32
N GLN A 195 5.57 -10.47 0.91
CA GLN A 195 4.23 -10.38 1.54
C GLN A 195 4.15 -11.12 2.89
N TRP A 196 4.96 -10.71 3.86
CA TRP A 196 4.99 -11.35 5.17
C TRP A 196 5.50 -10.42 6.27
N ILE A 197 5.27 -10.82 7.52
CA ILE A 197 5.94 -10.27 8.70
C ILE A 197 6.59 -11.43 9.46
N ASP A 198 7.81 -11.21 9.96
CA ASP A 198 8.50 -12.19 10.79
C ASP A 198 7.79 -12.34 12.14
N VAL A 199 7.44 -13.58 12.47
CA VAL A 199 6.71 -13.95 13.70
C VAL A 199 7.50 -14.91 14.58
N THR A 200 8.79 -15.07 14.30
CA THR A 200 9.67 -16.02 14.99
C THR A 200 9.62 -15.81 16.51
N GLY A 201 9.33 -16.88 17.25
CA GLY A 201 9.31 -16.87 18.71
C GLY A 201 8.16 -16.07 19.36
N LEU A 202 7.26 -15.45 18.59
CA LEU A 202 6.18 -14.63 19.13
C LEU A 202 5.02 -15.49 19.65
N ARG A 203 4.45 -15.07 20.78
CA ARG A 203 3.31 -15.72 21.45
C ARG A 203 2.28 -14.72 21.93
N GLY A 204 1.00 -15.09 21.86
CA GLY A 204 -0.12 -14.27 22.31
C GLY A 204 -0.89 -13.62 21.15
N CYS A 205 -1.64 -12.57 21.44
CA CYS A 205 -2.49 -11.89 20.47
C CYS A 205 -1.82 -10.63 19.90
N PHE A 206 -2.00 -10.44 18.60
CA PHE A 206 -1.41 -9.34 17.87
C PHE A 206 -2.39 -8.78 16.83
N ALA A 207 -2.27 -7.49 16.56
CA ALA A 207 -2.87 -6.85 15.40
C ALA A 207 -1.88 -6.92 14.23
N TYR A 208 -2.24 -7.67 13.19
CA TYR A 208 -1.53 -7.74 11.91
C TYR A 208 -2.11 -6.66 11.01
N ARG A 209 -1.39 -5.55 10.84
CA ARG A 209 -1.90 -4.31 10.25
C ARG A 209 -1.13 -3.95 9.00
N HIS A 210 -1.85 -3.61 7.94
CA HIS A 210 -1.30 -2.95 6.75
C HIS A 210 -1.81 -1.51 6.67
N THR A 211 -0.97 -0.62 6.14
CA THR A 211 -1.32 0.78 5.87
C THR A 211 -0.87 1.15 4.47
N ALA A 212 -1.77 1.63 3.62
CA ALA A 212 -1.47 2.28 2.35
C ALA A 212 -0.92 3.69 2.61
N ASP A 213 -0.02 4.13 1.75
CA ASP A 213 0.58 5.48 1.75
C ASP A 213 0.81 6.11 3.14
N PRO A 214 1.56 5.44 4.04
CA PRO A 214 1.72 5.89 5.43
C PRO A 214 2.46 7.24 5.59
N ARG A 215 2.88 7.86 4.49
CA ARG A 215 3.63 9.13 4.46
C ARG A 215 2.92 10.21 3.65
N ASN A 216 1.70 9.95 3.19
CA ASN A 216 0.89 10.87 2.39
C ASN A 216 1.65 11.36 1.15
N GLY A 217 2.32 10.44 0.45
CA GLY A 217 2.96 10.72 -0.84
C GLY A 217 1.94 10.92 -1.97
N ILE A 218 0.71 10.48 -1.77
CA ILE A 218 -0.46 10.75 -2.59
C ILE A 218 -1.43 11.48 -1.67
N TYR A 219 -1.79 12.71 -2.02
CA TYR A 219 -2.82 13.44 -1.30
C TYR A 219 -4.20 12.91 -1.66
N GLU A 220 -4.93 12.52 -0.62
CA GLU A 220 -6.21 11.82 -0.71
C GLU A 220 -7.34 12.65 -0.10
N SER A 221 -8.58 12.32 -0.48
CA SER A 221 -9.77 12.96 0.10
C SER A 221 -10.12 12.48 1.50
N ASN A 222 -9.50 11.39 1.94
CA ASN A 222 -9.56 10.83 3.28
C ASN A 222 -8.22 10.16 3.59
N GLU A 223 -7.51 10.63 4.61
CA GLU A 223 -6.21 10.07 5.02
C GLU A 223 -6.36 9.11 6.23
N ARG A 224 -7.60 8.79 6.61
CA ARG A 224 -7.92 8.06 7.86
C ARG A 224 -8.39 6.63 7.61
N ASN A 225 -8.63 6.24 6.36
CA ASN A 225 -9.11 4.92 5.92
C ASN A 225 -8.02 4.08 5.24
N ASN A 226 -6.78 4.56 5.20
CA ASN A 226 -5.65 3.87 4.57
C ASN A 226 -5.18 2.63 5.33
N SER A 227 -5.82 2.23 6.43
CA SER A 227 -5.35 1.17 7.32
C SER A 227 -6.39 0.10 7.58
N ALA A 228 -5.96 -1.15 7.54
CA ALA A 228 -6.78 -2.28 7.95
C ALA A 228 -5.98 -3.30 8.75
N THR A 229 -6.67 -4.07 9.58
CA THR A 229 -6.09 -4.96 10.57
C THR A 229 -6.84 -6.28 10.63
N THR A 230 -6.08 -7.37 10.80
CA THR A 230 -6.58 -8.69 11.17
C THR A 230 -5.94 -9.09 12.50
N VAL A 231 -6.76 -9.48 13.48
CA VAL A 231 -6.24 -9.95 14.78
C VAL A 231 -5.80 -11.41 14.66
N VAL A 232 -4.59 -11.71 15.11
CA VAL A 232 -4.00 -13.05 15.02
C VAL A 232 -3.49 -13.51 16.38
N ARG A 233 -3.63 -14.79 16.68
CA ARG A 233 -2.90 -15.44 17.77
C ARG A 233 -1.64 -16.06 17.21
N LEU A 234 -0.52 -15.92 17.91
CA LEU A 234 0.74 -16.57 17.59
C LEU A 234 1.11 -17.60 18.68
N PRO A 235 1.66 -18.78 18.31
CA PRO A 235 1.87 -19.28 16.95
C PRO A 235 0.56 -19.45 16.17
N PHE A 236 0.58 -19.05 14.90
CA PHE A 236 -0.63 -18.97 14.09
C PHE A 236 -1.21 -20.37 13.80
N ARG A 237 -2.54 -20.47 13.89
CA ARG A 237 -3.32 -21.63 13.45
C ARG A 237 -4.52 -21.10 12.69
N ALA A 238 -4.93 -21.74 11.60
CA ALA A 238 -6.14 -21.33 10.89
C ALA A 238 -7.41 -21.55 11.75
N GLY A 239 -8.48 -20.80 11.46
CA GLY A 239 -9.78 -20.91 12.14
C GLY A 239 -9.98 -19.89 13.27
N ARG A 240 -10.97 -20.14 14.12
CA ARG A 240 -11.37 -19.20 15.19
C ARG A 240 -10.23 -19.01 16.20
N GLN A 241 -9.80 -17.75 16.35
CA GLN A 241 -8.75 -17.37 17.30
C GLN A 241 -9.37 -16.91 18.62
N ALA A 242 -8.82 -17.36 19.75
CA ALA A 242 -9.15 -16.82 21.07
C ALA A 242 -8.30 -15.56 21.33
N CYS A 243 -8.68 -14.44 20.70
CA CYS A 243 -8.08 -13.13 20.93
C CYS A 243 -9.16 -12.06 21.09
N PRO A 244 -8.92 -11.02 21.93
CA PRO A 244 -9.81 -9.87 22.05
C PRO A 244 -10.09 -9.22 20.68
N GLY A 245 -11.34 -8.85 20.42
CA GLY A 245 -11.77 -8.22 19.15
C GLY A 245 -11.79 -9.15 17.94
N GLY A 246 -11.60 -10.47 18.10
CA GLY A 246 -11.50 -11.43 17.00
C GLY A 246 -12.84 -11.85 16.38
N ARG A 247 -13.30 -11.14 15.34
CA ARG A 247 -14.01 -11.80 14.23
C ARG A 247 -13.04 -11.90 13.05
N VAL A 248 -12.39 -13.04 12.92
CA VAL A 248 -11.72 -13.44 11.67
C VAL A 248 -12.42 -14.70 11.21
N GLU A 249 -13.35 -14.56 10.27
CA GLU A 249 -13.82 -15.69 9.47
C GLU A 249 -12.67 -16.11 8.56
N GLY A 250 -12.07 -17.26 8.86
CA GLY A 250 -11.21 -17.95 7.91
C GLY A 250 -12.10 -18.79 7.00
N GLU A 251 -12.11 -18.51 5.71
CA GLU A 251 -12.64 -19.47 4.74
C GLU A 251 -11.71 -20.68 4.66
N VAL A 252 -12.29 -21.86 4.90
CA VAL A 252 -11.70 -23.13 4.48
C VAL A 252 -12.42 -23.52 3.20
N ARG A 253 -11.79 -23.39 2.02
CA ARG A 253 -12.18 -24.19 0.85
C ARG A 253 -11.11 -24.32 -0.25
N ARG A 254 -10.80 -25.60 -0.47
CA ARG A 254 -10.46 -26.42 -1.68
C ARG A 254 -9.72 -25.80 -2.89
N ARG A 255 -8.90 -26.67 -3.51
CA ARG A 255 -7.97 -26.51 -4.64
C ARG A 255 -8.31 -25.38 -5.65
N PRO A 256 -7.30 -24.61 -6.12
CA PRO A 256 -7.48 -23.61 -7.16
C PRO A 256 -7.90 -24.23 -8.50
N THR A 257 -8.80 -23.55 -9.21
CA THR A 257 -9.13 -23.79 -10.63
C THR A 257 -8.27 -22.90 -11.54
N PRO A 258 -8.06 -23.27 -12.82
CA PRO A 258 -6.88 -22.89 -13.61
C PRO A 258 -6.81 -21.46 -14.16
N TYR A 259 -7.55 -20.50 -13.61
CA TYR A 259 -7.63 -19.14 -14.17
C TYR A 259 -7.00 -18.04 -13.32
N ASP A 260 -6.16 -18.41 -12.35
CA ASP A 260 -5.28 -17.46 -11.67
C ASP A 260 -3.94 -17.34 -12.42
N TYR A 261 -3.85 -16.38 -13.35
CA TYR A 261 -2.58 -15.80 -13.84
C TYR A 261 -2.60 -14.28 -13.66
#